data_AF-A0A6I3FN73-F1
#
_entry.id   AF-A0A6I3FN73-F1
#
_cell.length_a   1.000
_cell.length_b   1.000
_cell.length_c   1.000
_cell.angle_alpha   90.00
_cell.angle_beta   90.00
_cell.angle_gamma   90.00
#
_symmetry.space_group_name_H-M   'P 1'
#
loop_
_entity.id
_entity.type
_entity.pdbx_description
1 polymer ?
#
loop_
_entity_poly.entity_id
_entity_poly.type
_entity_poly.pdbx_seq_one_letter_code
_entity_poly.pdbx_strand_id
1 'polypeptide(L)'
;VAASVWRGALLAQGSLTDPGRTASLEISCPSNEAASSLVGLAKRLGVAGAKSREVRGVHRVVIREGDDISKLLELVGAAGIQSRWDQLRAKREVRTTANRLANFDDANLRRSAQAAVAAGARVARALEILGPDIPAHLKHAGELRLNHKQASLDELGHLATPPMTKDAVAGRIRRLLAMADKKAEELGIPNTEAYLGDDSAE
;
A
#
# COMPACT_ATOMS: atom_id res chain seq x y z
N VAL A 1 28.43 8.53 -32.78
CA VAL A 1 28.20 7.22 -33.42
C VAL A 1 27.11 6.40 -32.72
N ALA A 2 27.26 6.02 -31.43
CA ALA A 2 26.29 5.14 -30.77
C ALA A 2 24.84 5.68 -30.74
N ALA A 3 24.66 6.96 -30.41
CA ALA A 3 23.35 7.60 -30.45
C ALA A 3 22.74 7.64 -31.87
N SER A 4 23.56 7.83 -32.90
CA SER A 4 23.12 7.82 -34.31
C SER A 4 22.65 6.42 -34.74
N VAL A 5 23.34 5.36 -34.32
CA VAL A 5 22.92 3.97 -34.58
C VAL A 5 21.57 3.68 -33.91
N TRP A 6 21.43 4.08 -32.64
CA TRP A 6 20.16 3.93 -31.91
C TRP A 6 19.02 4.72 -32.55
N ARG A 7 19.27 5.96 -33.00
CA ARG A 7 18.30 6.75 -33.76
C ARG A 7 17.84 6.00 -35.02
N GLY A 8 18.79 5.50 -35.81
CA GLY A 8 18.48 4.73 -37.01
C GLY A 8 17.65 3.48 -36.73
N ALA A 9 18.03 2.72 -35.70
CA ALA A 9 17.32 1.51 -35.30
C ALA A 9 15.89 1.80 -34.78
N LEU A 10 15.72 2.88 -34.01
CA LEU A 10 14.41 3.35 -33.55
C LEU A 10 13.50 3.76 -34.71
N LEU A 11 14.02 4.52 -35.68
CA LEU A 11 13.25 4.94 -36.85
C LEU A 11 12.88 3.76 -37.75
N ALA A 12 13.73 2.74 -37.84
CA ALA A 12 13.50 1.59 -38.70
C ALA A 12 12.52 0.57 -38.10
N GLN A 13 12.69 0.21 -36.82
CA GLN A 13 12.00 -0.92 -36.19
C GLN A 13 11.69 -0.68 -34.70
N GLY A 14 11.68 0.58 -34.26
CA GLY A 14 11.42 0.95 -32.88
C GLY A 14 9.94 1.04 -32.52
N SER A 15 9.61 0.72 -31.28
CA SER A 15 8.30 1.01 -30.68
C SER A 15 8.48 1.57 -29.27
N LEU A 16 7.64 2.52 -28.91
CA LEU A 16 7.58 3.11 -27.57
C LEU A 16 6.13 2.99 -27.08
N THR A 17 5.96 2.40 -25.91
CA THR A 17 4.65 2.35 -25.24
C THR A 17 4.51 3.49 -24.23
N ASP A 18 3.26 3.81 -23.90
CA ASP A 18 2.95 4.80 -22.87
C ASP A 18 3.58 4.42 -21.51
N PRO A 19 4.00 5.43 -20.71
CA PRO A 19 4.58 5.19 -19.40
C PRO A 19 3.60 4.50 -18.46
N GLY A 20 4.05 3.60 -17.60
CA GLY A 20 3.20 2.83 -16.69
C GLY A 20 3.77 1.44 -16.43
N ARG A 21 2.92 0.51 -15.95
CA ARG A 21 3.35 -0.84 -15.57
C ARG A 21 3.98 -1.63 -16.73
N THR A 22 3.55 -1.36 -17.96
CA THR A 22 4.01 -2.06 -19.18
C THR A 22 4.87 -1.16 -20.07
N ALA A 23 5.44 -0.09 -19.52
CA ALA A 23 6.31 0.81 -20.26
C ALA A 23 7.49 0.03 -20.87
N SER A 24 7.70 0.24 -22.16
CA SER A 24 8.83 -0.31 -22.88
C SER A 24 9.18 0.54 -24.09
N LEU A 25 10.48 0.63 -24.34
CA LEU A 25 11.04 0.99 -25.62
C LEU A 25 11.68 -0.27 -26.20
N GLU A 26 11.22 -0.67 -27.39
CA GLU A 26 11.64 -1.92 -28.03
C GLU A 26 12.17 -1.67 -29.43
N ILE A 27 13.10 -2.51 -29.87
CA ILE A 27 13.60 -2.54 -31.25
C ILE A 27 13.62 -3.98 -31.72
N SER A 28 13.00 -4.25 -32.87
CA SER A 28 13.14 -5.54 -33.56
C SER A 28 14.49 -5.59 -34.28
N CYS A 29 15.23 -6.68 -34.09
CA CYS A 29 16.56 -6.86 -34.65
C CYS A 29 16.57 -8.05 -35.64
N PRO A 30 17.37 -7.97 -36.71
CA PRO A 30 17.44 -9.03 -37.72
C PRO A 30 18.19 -10.29 -37.22
N SER A 31 19.05 -10.15 -36.21
CA SER A 31 19.82 -11.25 -35.64
C SER A 31 20.15 -11.00 -34.16
N ASN A 32 20.61 -12.05 -33.47
CA ASN A 32 21.04 -11.95 -32.08
C ASN A 32 22.30 -11.07 -31.91
N GLU A 33 23.20 -11.10 -32.89
CA GLU A 33 24.43 -10.29 -32.93
C GLU A 33 24.07 -8.81 -33.05
N ALA A 34 23.10 -8.47 -33.90
CA ALA A 34 22.58 -7.11 -34.01
C ALA A 34 21.96 -6.64 -32.69
N ALA A 35 21.14 -7.47 -32.05
CA ALA A 35 20.53 -7.16 -30.75
C ALA A 35 21.59 -6.96 -29.65
N SER A 36 22.56 -7.86 -29.56
CA SER A 36 23.64 -7.81 -28.56
C SER A 36 24.55 -6.59 -28.77
N SER A 37 24.85 -6.25 -30.02
CA SER A 37 25.62 -5.05 -30.37
C SER A 37 24.88 -3.78 -29.97
N LEU A 38 23.57 -3.72 -30.20
CA LEU A 38 22.73 -2.59 -29.87
C LEU A 38 22.60 -2.39 -28.36
N VAL A 39 22.48 -3.48 -27.59
CA VAL A 39 22.57 -3.46 -26.12
C VAL A 39 23.91 -2.89 -25.66
N GLY A 40 25.03 -3.34 -26.24
CA GLY A 40 26.35 -2.80 -25.91
C GLY A 40 26.50 -1.30 -26.22
N LEU A 41 25.88 -0.83 -27.31
CA LEU A 41 25.80 0.60 -27.62
C LEU A 41 24.96 1.37 -26.60
N ALA A 42 23.81 0.85 -26.16
CA ALA A 42 22.99 1.49 -25.13
C ALA A 42 23.76 1.61 -23.81
N LYS A 43 24.45 0.55 -23.38
CA LYS A 43 25.24 0.57 -22.14
C LYS A 43 26.35 1.64 -22.20
N ARG A 44 26.99 1.83 -23.36
CA ARG A 44 27.97 2.92 -23.57
C ARG A 44 27.36 4.32 -23.51
N LEU A 45 26.06 4.44 -23.81
CA LEU A 45 25.29 5.66 -23.62
C LEU A 45 24.80 5.84 -22.17
N GLY A 46 25.17 4.93 -21.26
CA GLY A 46 24.73 4.92 -19.87
C GLY A 46 23.26 4.52 -19.70
N VAL A 47 22.72 3.75 -20.65
CA VAL A 47 21.38 3.14 -20.61
C VAL A 47 21.56 1.68 -20.21
N ALA A 48 21.63 1.42 -18.90
CA ALA A 48 22.06 0.12 -18.37
C ALA A 48 20.99 -0.97 -18.47
N GLY A 49 19.72 -0.56 -18.46
CA GLY A 49 18.54 -1.43 -18.50
C GLY A 49 18.21 -2.03 -19.87
N ALA A 50 19.00 -1.74 -20.91
CA ALA A 50 18.85 -2.37 -22.22
C ALA A 50 19.18 -3.87 -22.15
N LYS A 51 18.24 -4.71 -22.60
CA LYS A 51 18.38 -6.17 -22.63
C LYS A 51 17.95 -6.74 -23.98
N SER A 52 18.67 -7.74 -24.47
CA SER A 52 18.23 -8.54 -25.61
C SER A 52 17.27 -9.65 -25.15
N ARG A 53 16.30 -9.99 -25.99
CA ARG A 53 15.40 -11.14 -25.81
C ARG A 53 15.02 -11.71 -27.17
N GLU A 54 14.68 -12.98 -27.20
CA GLU A 54 14.04 -13.60 -28.37
C GLU A 54 12.56 -13.84 -28.07
N VAL A 55 11.69 -13.44 -29.00
CA VAL A 55 10.24 -13.63 -28.87
C VAL A 55 9.73 -14.16 -30.20
N ARG A 56 9.24 -15.41 -30.21
CA ARG A 56 8.69 -16.09 -31.39
C ARG A 56 9.66 -16.07 -32.58
N GLY A 57 10.94 -16.37 -32.35
CA GLY A 57 11.99 -16.37 -33.39
C GLY A 57 12.45 -14.98 -33.82
N VAL A 58 11.98 -13.90 -33.18
CA VAL A 58 12.41 -12.53 -33.47
C VAL A 58 13.27 -12.01 -32.32
N HIS A 59 14.50 -11.59 -32.64
CA HIS A 59 15.39 -10.95 -31.68
C HIS A 59 14.95 -9.51 -31.44
N ARG A 60 14.93 -9.07 -30.19
CA ARG A 60 14.52 -7.73 -29.78
C ARG A 60 15.45 -7.16 -28.73
N VAL A 61 15.64 -5.86 -28.75
CA VAL A 61 16.18 -5.10 -27.61
C VAL A 61 15.04 -4.41 -26.89
N VAL A 62 15.04 -4.46 -25.57
CA VAL A 62 14.01 -3.84 -24.73
C VAL A 62 14.66 -3.04 -23.61
N ILE A 63 14.12 -1.86 -23.38
CA ILE A 63 14.37 -1.02 -22.20
C ILE A 63 13.02 -0.83 -21.52
N ARG A 64 12.95 -1.10 -20.21
CA ARG A 64 11.73 -0.91 -19.41
C ARG A 64 11.87 0.16 -18.33
N GLU A 65 13.10 0.47 -17.96
CA GLU A 65 13.35 1.46 -16.92
C GLU A 65 13.07 2.85 -17.47
N GLY A 66 12.23 3.63 -16.77
CA GLY A 66 11.71 4.86 -17.34
C GLY A 66 12.78 5.92 -17.53
N ASP A 67 13.74 5.98 -16.62
CA ASP A 67 14.87 6.91 -16.69
C ASP A 67 15.78 6.58 -17.87
N ASP A 68 16.00 5.29 -18.12
CA ASP A 68 16.76 4.81 -19.27
C ASP A 68 16.04 5.09 -20.60
N ILE A 69 14.70 4.96 -20.65
CA ILE A 69 13.89 5.32 -21.82
C ILE A 69 14.01 6.82 -22.10
N SER A 70 13.78 7.66 -21.09
CA SER A 70 13.86 9.12 -21.22
C SER A 70 15.25 9.57 -21.67
N LYS A 71 16.29 9.08 -20.99
CA LYS A 71 17.70 9.34 -21.34
C LYS A 71 18.04 8.90 -22.77
N LEU A 72 17.58 7.73 -23.20
CA LEU A 72 17.83 7.29 -24.57
C LEU A 72 17.15 8.23 -25.57
N LEU A 73 15.88 8.60 -25.34
CA LEU A 73 15.14 9.51 -26.22
C LEU A 73 15.82 10.88 -26.32
N GLU A 74 16.36 11.41 -25.22
CA GLU A 74 17.18 12.62 -25.21
C GLU A 74 18.43 12.47 -26.07
N LEU A 75 19.23 11.41 -25.82
CA LEU A 75 20.51 11.18 -26.51
C LEU A 75 20.34 10.94 -28.01
N VAL A 76 19.23 10.33 -28.44
CA VAL A 76 18.90 10.17 -29.87
C VAL A 76 18.26 11.42 -30.46
N GLY A 77 18.09 12.51 -29.71
CA GLY A 77 17.58 13.80 -30.19
C GLY A 77 16.06 13.86 -30.36
N ALA A 78 15.31 12.99 -29.68
CA ALA A 78 13.84 12.95 -29.71
C ALA A 78 13.22 13.76 -28.55
N ALA A 79 13.74 14.97 -28.28
CA ALA A 79 13.39 15.79 -27.11
C ALA A 79 11.87 16.07 -26.99
N GLY A 80 11.16 16.30 -28.10
CA GLY A 80 9.71 16.50 -28.07
C GLY A 80 8.93 15.26 -27.62
N ILE A 81 9.38 14.07 -28.03
CA ILE A 81 8.78 12.78 -27.61
C ILE A 81 9.12 12.52 -26.14
N GLN A 82 10.39 12.72 -25.76
CA GLN A 82 10.87 12.57 -24.39
C GLN A 82 10.05 13.45 -23.42
N SER A 83 9.92 14.75 -23.71
CA SER A 83 9.16 15.67 -22.86
C SER A 83 7.70 15.25 -22.69
N ARG A 84 7.03 14.83 -23.78
CA ARG A 84 5.65 14.35 -23.72
C ARG A 84 5.54 13.05 -22.91
N TRP A 85 6.49 12.14 -23.09
CA TRP A 85 6.53 10.87 -22.39
C TRP A 85 6.75 11.06 -20.88
N ASP A 86 7.68 11.94 -20.49
CA ASP A 86 7.93 12.28 -19.09
C ASP A 86 6.74 13.00 -18.44
N GLN A 87 6.05 13.90 -19.15
CA GLN A 87 4.82 14.52 -18.65
C GLN A 87 3.73 13.48 -18.37
N LEU A 88 3.57 12.48 -19.24
CA LEU A 88 2.62 11.38 -19.04
C LEU A 88 3.05 10.50 -17.85
N ARG A 89 4.34 10.25 -17.67
CA ARG A 89 4.91 9.47 -16.56
C ARG A 89 4.64 10.16 -15.22
N ALA A 90 4.97 11.44 -15.12
CA ALA A 90 4.77 12.23 -13.91
C ALA A 90 3.28 12.28 -13.51
N LYS A 91 2.37 12.52 -14.47
CA LYS A 91 0.92 12.51 -14.21
C LYS A 91 0.43 11.16 -13.65
N ARG A 92 0.95 10.04 -14.17
CA ARG A 92 0.56 8.70 -13.71
C ARG A 92 1.14 8.37 -12.33
N GLU A 93 2.35 8.83 -12.02
CA GLU A 93 2.97 8.65 -10.71
C GLU A 93 2.17 9.37 -9.62
N VAL A 94 1.83 10.64 -9.84
CA VAL A 94 0.97 11.43 -8.91
C VAL A 94 -0.36 10.72 -8.65
N ARG A 95 -1.04 10.26 -9.71
CA ARG A 95 -2.32 9.56 -9.59
C ARG A 95 -2.18 8.24 -8.81
N THR A 96 -1.11 7.49 -9.05
CA THR A 96 -0.87 6.21 -8.37
C THR A 96 -0.65 6.41 -6.89
N THR A 97 0.14 7.42 -6.51
CA THR A 97 0.38 7.79 -5.12
C THR A 97 -0.91 8.25 -4.43
N ALA A 98 -1.70 9.12 -5.09
CA ALA A 98 -2.98 9.59 -4.56
C ALA A 98 -3.97 8.42 -4.33
N ASN A 99 -4.10 7.51 -5.29
CA ASN A 99 -4.96 6.34 -5.17
C ASN A 99 -4.50 5.41 -4.05
N ARG A 100 -3.18 5.21 -3.90
CA ARG A 100 -2.63 4.38 -2.82
C ARG A 100 -2.92 4.97 -1.46
N LEU A 101 -2.80 6.30 -1.32
CA LEU A 101 -3.12 7.00 -0.08
C LEU A 101 -4.62 6.88 0.25
N ALA A 102 -5.50 7.18 -0.71
CA ALA A 102 -6.94 7.08 -0.52
C ALA A 102 -7.38 5.66 -0.13
N ASN A 103 -6.86 4.62 -0.80
CA ASN A 103 -7.14 3.23 -0.45
C ASN A 103 -6.61 2.85 0.94
N PHE A 104 -5.46 3.40 1.34
CA PHE A 104 -4.88 3.14 2.65
C PHE A 104 -5.73 3.78 3.76
N ASP A 105 -6.19 5.01 3.55
CA ASP A 105 -7.04 5.73 4.49
C ASP A 105 -8.39 5.03 4.66
N ASP A 106 -9.03 4.61 3.56
CA ASP A 106 -10.28 3.84 3.59
C ASP A 106 -10.12 2.51 4.35
N ALA A 107 -9.07 1.75 4.03
CA ALA A 107 -8.80 0.47 4.69
C ALA A 107 -8.48 0.64 6.19
N ASN A 108 -7.81 1.73 6.57
CA ASN A 108 -7.54 2.02 7.99
C ASN A 108 -8.79 2.45 8.74
N LEU A 109 -9.63 3.28 8.12
CA LEU A 109 -10.89 3.72 8.70
C LEU A 109 -11.82 2.53 8.94
N ARG A 110 -11.98 1.65 7.94
CA ARG A 110 -12.82 0.45 8.04
C ARG A 110 -12.33 -0.50 9.14
N ARG A 111 -11.03 -0.82 9.17
CA ARG A 111 -10.45 -1.69 10.21
C ARG A 111 -10.61 -1.09 11.61
N SER A 112 -10.39 0.22 11.74
CA SER A 112 -10.52 0.91 13.03
C SER A 112 -11.98 0.93 13.52
N ALA A 113 -12.93 1.15 12.61
CA ALA A 113 -14.36 1.11 12.91
C ALA A 113 -14.82 -0.29 13.35
N GLN A 114 -14.44 -1.34 12.62
CA GLN A 114 -14.74 -2.73 12.99
C GLN A 114 -14.16 -3.10 14.36
N ALA A 115 -12.90 -2.73 14.62
CA ALA A 115 -12.25 -2.96 15.90
C ALA A 115 -12.96 -2.20 17.05
N ALA A 116 -13.44 -0.98 16.80
CA ALA A 116 -14.18 -0.20 17.79
C ALA A 116 -15.55 -0.82 18.12
N VAL A 117 -16.27 -1.33 17.11
CA VAL A 117 -17.54 -2.06 17.28
C VAL A 117 -17.33 -3.33 18.10
N ALA A 118 -16.36 -4.17 17.72
CA ALA A 118 -16.04 -5.39 18.44
C ALA A 118 -15.61 -5.10 19.89
N ALA A 119 -14.74 -4.11 20.10
CA ALA A 119 -14.34 -3.69 21.43
C ALA A 119 -15.54 -3.19 22.27
N GLY A 120 -16.48 -2.45 21.67
CA GLY A 120 -17.70 -2.01 22.34
C GLY A 120 -18.56 -3.17 22.83
N ALA A 121 -18.80 -4.17 21.99
CA ALA A 121 -19.57 -5.35 22.35
C ALA A 121 -18.91 -6.16 23.49
N ARG A 122 -17.59 -6.37 23.40
CA ARG A 122 -16.82 -7.05 24.46
C ARG A 122 -16.85 -6.29 25.78
N VAL A 123 -16.72 -4.97 25.73
CA VAL A 123 -16.77 -4.12 26.93
C VAL A 123 -18.15 -4.19 27.58
N ALA A 124 -19.24 -4.16 26.80
CA ALA A 124 -20.59 -4.33 27.34
C ALA A 124 -20.70 -5.65 28.13
N ARG A 125 -20.23 -6.74 27.52
CA ARG A 125 -20.22 -8.06 28.16
C ARG A 125 -19.32 -8.11 29.39
N ALA A 126 -18.16 -7.45 29.36
CA ALA A 126 -17.24 -7.40 30.49
C ALA A 126 -17.85 -6.69 31.71
N LEU A 127 -18.61 -5.60 31.49
CA LEU A 127 -19.30 -4.90 32.56
C LEU A 127 -20.40 -5.77 33.20
N GLU A 128 -21.12 -6.57 32.40
CA GLU A 128 -22.11 -7.53 32.90
C GLU A 128 -21.48 -8.63 33.76
N ILE A 129 -20.38 -9.24 33.30
CA ILE A 129 -19.71 -10.36 33.99
C ILE A 129 -19.12 -9.90 35.32
N LEU A 130 -18.46 -8.74 35.33
CA LEU A 130 -17.74 -8.26 36.51
C LEU A 130 -18.66 -7.59 37.53
N GLY A 131 -19.70 -6.88 37.08
CA GLY A 131 -20.69 -6.25 37.95
C GLY A 131 -20.08 -5.22 38.92
N PRO A 132 -20.32 -5.31 40.24
CA PRO A 132 -19.83 -4.33 41.21
C PRO A 132 -18.33 -4.42 41.50
N ASP A 133 -17.67 -5.53 41.15
CA ASP A 133 -16.26 -5.79 41.52
C ASP A 133 -15.23 -5.06 40.63
N ILE A 134 -15.69 -4.24 39.68
CA ILE A 134 -14.83 -3.57 38.71
C ILE A 134 -14.09 -2.41 39.36
N PRO A 135 -12.74 -2.35 39.28
CA PRO A 135 -12.00 -1.17 39.69
C PRO A 135 -12.49 0.09 38.95
N ALA A 136 -12.69 1.19 39.70
CA ALA A 136 -13.30 2.42 39.17
C ALA A 136 -12.63 2.96 37.88
N HIS A 137 -11.30 2.88 37.80
CA HIS A 137 -10.54 3.35 36.64
C HIS A 137 -10.73 2.48 35.38
N LEU A 138 -11.07 1.19 35.54
CA LEU A 138 -11.41 0.28 34.44
C LEU A 138 -12.87 0.43 34.04
N LYS A 139 -13.77 0.56 35.03
CA LYS A 139 -15.20 0.82 34.80
C LYS A 139 -15.40 2.09 33.99
N HIS A 140 -14.74 3.18 34.38
CA HIS A 140 -14.79 4.45 33.66
C HIS A 140 -14.36 4.32 32.20
N ALA A 141 -13.27 3.61 31.92
CA ALA A 141 -12.82 3.39 30.54
C ALA A 141 -13.79 2.52 29.72
N GLY A 142 -14.43 1.55 30.36
CA GLY A 142 -15.47 0.72 29.74
C GLY A 142 -16.72 1.52 29.39
N GLU A 143 -17.25 2.28 30.35
CA GLU A 143 -18.40 3.17 30.15
C GLU A 143 -18.12 4.20 29.05
N LEU A 144 -16.91 4.78 29.04
CA LEU A 144 -16.51 5.74 28.02
C LEU A 144 -16.52 5.13 26.60
N ARG A 145 -16.06 3.87 26.44
CA ARG A 145 -16.13 3.14 25.17
C ARG A 145 -17.58 2.83 24.76
N LEU A 146 -18.48 2.54 25.71
CA LEU A 146 -19.89 2.28 25.41
C LEU A 146 -20.67 3.54 25.03
N ASN A 147 -20.34 4.67 25.67
CA ASN A 147 -20.96 5.96 25.38
C ASN A 147 -20.48 6.53 24.04
N HIS A 148 -19.27 6.20 23.61
CA HIS A 148 -18.66 6.68 22.37
C HIS A 148 -18.18 5.52 21.47
N LYS A 149 -19.13 4.70 21.00
CA LYS A 149 -18.85 3.49 20.22
C LYS A 149 -18.04 3.72 18.94
N GLN A 150 -18.25 4.88 18.31
CA GLN A 150 -17.61 5.25 17.04
C GLN A 150 -16.27 5.98 17.22
N ALA A 151 -15.96 6.42 18.44
CA ALA A 151 -14.76 7.19 18.69
C ALA A 151 -13.50 6.31 18.63
N SER A 152 -12.43 6.84 18.05
CA SER A 152 -11.10 6.23 18.12
C SER A 152 -10.61 6.19 19.57
N LEU A 153 -9.61 5.34 19.85
CA LEU A 153 -8.97 5.29 21.18
C LEU A 153 -8.35 6.64 21.59
N ASP A 154 -7.92 7.43 20.61
CA ASP A 154 -7.34 8.75 20.84
C ASP A 154 -8.41 9.77 21.23
N GLU A 155 -9.54 9.77 20.51
CA GLU A 155 -10.72 10.59 20.85
C GLU A 155 -11.29 10.22 22.22
N LEU A 156 -11.36 8.91 22.56
CA LEU A 156 -11.71 8.50 23.92
C LEU A 156 -10.76 9.07 24.97
N GLY A 157 -9.47 9.16 24.67
CA GLY A 157 -8.48 9.73 25.57
C GLY A 157 -8.76 11.18 25.91
N HIS A 158 -9.18 11.96 24.90
CA HIS A 158 -9.55 13.37 25.03
C HIS A 158 -10.90 13.57 25.73
N LEU A 159 -11.86 12.66 25.49
CA LEU A 159 -13.19 12.70 26.13
C LEU A 159 -13.15 12.25 27.60
N ALA A 160 -12.11 11.56 28.01
CA ALA A 160 -11.97 11.09 29.38
C ALA A 160 -11.73 12.24 30.36
N THR A 161 -12.22 12.09 31.59
CA THR A 161 -11.99 13.05 32.67
C THR A 161 -11.42 12.32 33.89
N PRO A 162 -10.13 12.53 34.25
CA PRO A 162 -9.15 13.38 33.58
C PRO A 162 -8.73 12.85 32.19
N PRO A 163 -8.25 13.73 31.28
CA PRO A 163 -7.75 13.32 29.97
C PRO A 163 -6.65 12.29 30.10
N MET A 164 -6.62 11.34 29.16
CA MET A 164 -5.61 10.29 29.15
C MET A 164 -5.12 10.02 27.74
N THR A 165 -3.92 9.46 27.62
CA THR A 165 -3.36 9.10 26.31
C THR A 165 -4.12 7.92 25.70
N LYS A 166 -4.09 7.80 24.38
CA LYS A 166 -4.60 6.64 23.63
C LYS A 166 -4.19 5.31 24.27
N ASP A 167 -2.92 5.16 24.64
CA ASP A 167 -2.39 3.93 25.22
C ASP A 167 -2.90 3.67 26.64
N ALA A 168 -3.15 4.72 27.41
CA ALA A 168 -3.76 4.60 28.73
C ALA A 168 -5.21 4.09 28.63
N VAL A 169 -6.02 4.61 27.69
CA VAL A 169 -7.38 4.09 27.42
C VAL A 169 -7.29 2.63 26.97
N ALA A 170 -6.45 2.35 25.98
CA ALA A 170 -6.31 1.01 25.41
C ALA A 170 -5.87 -0.02 26.47
N GLY A 171 -4.91 0.35 27.32
CA GLY A 171 -4.45 -0.49 28.42
C GLY A 171 -5.53 -0.75 29.46
N ARG A 172 -6.36 0.24 29.79
CA ARG A 172 -7.50 0.07 30.71
C ARG A 172 -8.57 -0.84 30.13
N ILE A 173 -8.97 -0.65 28.87
CA ILE A 173 -9.93 -1.53 28.20
C ILE A 173 -9.39 -2.96 28.15
N ARG A 174 -8.12 -3.17 27.78
CA ARG A 174 -7.52 -4.51 27.73
C ARG A 174 -7.53 -5.22 29.09
N ARG A 175 -7.20 -4.49 30.17
CA ARG A 175 -7.24 -5.04 31.54
C ARG A 175 -8.66 -5.35 32.01
N LEU A 176 -9.65 -4.51 31.64
CA LEU A 176 -11.06 -4.77 31.91
C LEU A 176 -11.52 -6.08 31.27
N LEU A 177 -11.19 -6.28 29.99
CA LEU A 177 -11.55 -7.50 29.25
C LEU A 177 -10.87 -8.73 29.85
N ALA A 178 -9.56 -8.67 30.13
CA ALA A 178 -8.83 -9.78 30.73
C ALA A 178 -9.37 -10.17 32.11
N MET A 179 -9.78 -9.18 32.92
CA MET A 179 -10.42 -9.43 34.21
C MET A 179 -11.77 -10.13 34.04
N ALA A 180 -12.59 -9.70 33.08
CA ALA A 180 -13.88 -10.31 32.79
C ALA A 180 -13.73 -11.73 32.25
N ASP A 181 -12.80 -11.97 31.33
CA ASP A 181 -12.56 -13.28 30.75
C ASP A 181 -12.10 -14.28 31.82
N LYS A 182 -11.23 -13.85 32.75
CA LYS A 182 -10.83 -14.68 33.90
C LYS A 182 -12.01 -15.03 34.81
N LYS A 183 -12.85 -14.04 35.16
CA LYS A 183 -14.05 -14.29 35.99
C LYS A 183 -15.06 -15.19 35.27
N ALA A 184 -15.18 -15.07 33.95
CA ALA A 184 -16.04 -15.94 33.16
C ALA A 184 -15.58 -17.41 33.20
N GLU A 185 -14.27 -17.65 33.09
CA GLU A 185 -13.65 -18.97 33.20
C GLU A 185 -13.89 -19.58 34.59
N GLU A 186 -13.68 -18.81 35.67
CA GLU A 186 -13.93 -19.25 37.05
C GLU A 186 -15.41 -19.61 37.30
N LEU A 187 -16.34 -18.93 36.63
CA LEU A 187 -17.79 -19.16 36.73
C LEU A 187 -18.32 -20.20 35.73
N GLY A 188 -17.49 -20.69 34.79
CA GLY A 188 -17.91 -21.60 33.73
C GLY A 188 -18.91 -21.00 32.73
N ILE A 189 -18.92 -19.67 32.56
CA ILE A 189 -19.82 -18.96 31.63
C ILE A 189 -19.07 -18.52 30.36
N PRO A 190 -19.78 -18.23 29.25
CA PRO A 190 -19.14 -17.72 28.04
C PRO A 190 -18.40 -16.39 28.28
N ASN A 191 -17.17 -16.32 27.74
CA ASN A 191 -16.27 -15.17 27.87
C ASN A 191 -16.73 -13.95 27.05
N THR A 192 -15.94 -12.88 27.02
CA THR A 192 -16.31 -11.63 26.32
C THR A 192 -16.36 -11.76 24.80
N GLU A 193 -15.79 -12.83 24.21
CA GLU A 193 -15.71 -13.05 22.76
C GLU A 193 -16.82 -13.97 22.22
N ALA A 194 -17.53 -14.71 23.09
CA ALA A 194 -18.45 -15.78 22.71
C ALA A 194 -19.61 -15.37 21.78
N TYR A 195 -19.92 -14.07 21.67
CA TYR A 195 -21.02 -13.53 20.86
C TYR A 195 -20.57 -12.50 19.82
N LEU A 196 -19.26 -12.33 19.63
CA LEU A 196 -18.76 -11.61 18.46
C LEU A 196 -18.95 -12.53 17.26
N GLY A 197 -20.01 -12.29 16.49
CA GLY A 197 -20.27 -13.01 15.24
C GLY A 197 -19.02 -13.04 14.37
N ASP A 198 -18.81 -14.18 13.71
CA ASP A 198 -17.71 -14.42 12.79
C ASP A 198 -17.91 -13.67 11.47
N ASP A 199 -17.99 -12.33 11.53
CA ASP A 199 -18.02 -11.45 10.35
C ASP A 199 -16.59 -11.20 9.81
N SER A 200 -15.69 -12.17 10.03
CA SER A 200 -14.32 -12.16 9.50
C SER A 200 -14.16 -12.96 8.20
N ALA A 201 -15.25 -13.56 7.71
CA ALA A 201 -15.30 -14.34 6.47
C ALA A 201 -16.11 -13.65 5.37
N GLU A 202 -15.55 -12.61 4.75
CA GLU A 202 -15.84 -12.21 3.35
C GLU A 202 -14.70 -11.36 2.76
#